data_AF-A0AAU0R6G1-F1
#
_entry.id   AF-A0AAU0R6G1-F1
#
_cell.length_a   1.000
_cell.length_b   1.000
_cell.length_c   1.000
_cell.angle_alpha   90.00
_cell.angle_beta   90.00
_cell.angle_gamma   90.00
#
_symmetry.space_group_name_H-M   'P 1'
#
loop_
_entity.id
_entity.type
_entity.pdbx_description
1 polymer ?
#
loop_
_entity_poly.entity_id
_entity_poly.type
_entity_poly.pdbx_seq_one_letter_code
_entity_poly.pdbx_strand_id
1 'polypeptide(L)'
;MRGNLFSLAFLVSNAGAILILLISIWYKRAGRIIIALLFLIAALVNAWQATFKPDVYNVYELIAALPVYEYLIAEVLLIHITLYIILLMIIQLVIGIGILYNRKTALVAGIVYLLALAPLGAGSSFPCTVILAIAVILLLKRGKQI
;
A
#
# COMPACT_ATOMS: atom_id res chain seq x y z
N MET A 1 21.95 -4.95 -1.77
CA MET A 1 22.17 -3.76 -0.92
C MET A 1 20.91 -3.54 -0.11
N ARG A 2 20.94 -3.70 1.22
CA ARG A 2 19.78 -3.44 2.09
C ARG A 2 19.31 -2.01 1.83
N GLY A 3 18.04 -1.81 1.48
CA GLY A 3 17.51 -0.52 1.04
C GLY A 3 17.89 0.61 1.99
N ASN A 4 18.22 1.78 1.45
CA ASN A 4 18.75 2.90 2.22
C ASN A 4 17.66 3.43 3.18
N LEU A 5 17.71 2.99 4.44
CA LEU A 5 16.79 3.36 5.53
C LEU A 5 16.76 4.87 5.82
N PHE A 6 17.73 5.61 5.26
CA PHE A 6 17.83 7.06 5.38
C PHE A 6 17.54 7.80 4.06
N SER A 7 16.98 7.10 3.06
CA SER A 7 16.54 7.78 1.85
C SER A 7 15.42 8.77 2.15
N LEU A 8 15.41 9.88 1.40
CA LEU A 8 14.36 10.89 1.52
C LEU A 8 12.96 10.29 1.31
N ALA A 9 12.84 9.34 0.38
CA ALA A 9 11.60 8.62 0.12
C ALA A 9 11.11 7.81 1.34
N PHE A 10 12.02 7.15 2.05
CA PHE A 10 11.70 6.38 3.26
C PHE A 10 11.19 7.29 4.38
N LEU A 11 11.89 8.40 4.64
CA LEU A 11 11.53 9.36 5.69
C LEU A 11 10.18 10.02 5.39
N VAL A 12 9.97 10.46 4.14
CA VAL A 12 8.71 11.09 3.71
C VAL A 12 7.54 10.11 3.80
N SER A 13 7.73 8.84 3.39
CA SER A 13 6.66 7.83 3.45
C SER A 13 6.22 7.55 4.90
N ASN A 14 7.18 7.38 5.82
CA ASN A 14 6.86 7.12 7.22
C ASN A 14 6.27 8.34 7.93
N ALA A 15 6.82 9.54 7.70
CA ALA A 15 6.25 10.78 8.22
C ALA A 15 4.83 11.01 7.69
N GLY A 16 4.61 10.78 6.39
CA GLY A 16 3.30 10.85 5.75
C GLY A 16 2.31 9.86 6.37
N ALA A 17 2.72 8.61 6.61
CA ALA A 17 1.86 7.62 7.27
C ALA A 17 1.45 8.03 8.68
N ILE A 18 2.38 8.59 9.47
CA ILE A 18 2.09 9.12 10.81
C ILE A 18 1.08 10.27 10.72
N LEU A 19 1.27 11.22 9.80
CA LEU A 19 0.34 12.32 9.60
C LEU A 19 -1.06 11.81 9.22
N ILE A 20 -1.15 10.83 8.31
CA ILE A 20 -2.42 10.23 7.92
C ILE A 20 -3.09 9.52 9.11
N LEU A 21 -2.32 8.81 9.93
CA LEU A 21 -2.81 8.19 11.16
C LEU A 21 -3.39 9.23 12.12
N LEU A 22 -2.65 10.31 12.38
CA LEU A 22 -3.08 11.41 13.25
C LEU A 22 -4.37 12.08 12.72
N ILE A 23 -4.44 12.36 11.42
CA ILE A 23 -5.66 12.88 10.78
C ILE A 23 -6.81 11.88 10.92
N SER A 24 -6.57 10.57 10.82
CA SER A 24 -7.60 9.54 10.97
C SER A 24 -8.13 9.42 12.41
N ILE A 25 -7.31 9.76 13.41
CA ILE A 25 -7.71 9.84 14.82
C ILE A 25 -8.63 11.04 15.05
N TRP A 26 -8.26 12.23 14.58
CA TRP A 26 -9.01 13.44 14.87
C TRP A 26 -10.16 13.69 13.89
N TYR A 27 -9.96 13.42 12.60
CA TYR A 27 -10.86 13.77 11.51
C TYR A 27 -11.25 12.55 10.67
N LYS A 28 -12.20 11.75 11.17
CA LYS A 28 -12.62 10.49 10.54
C LYS A 28 -12.95 10.60 9.04
N ARG A 29 -13.69 11.64 8.62
CA ARG A 29 -14.05 11.82 7.20
C ARG A 29 -12.83 12.14 6.35
N ALA A 30 -11.96 13.04 6.82
CA ALA A 30 -10.75 13.41 6.11
C ALA A 30 -9.78 12.22 6.00
N GLY A 31 -9.52 11.51 7.11
CA GLY A 31 -8.67 10.32 7.12
C GLY A 31 -9.15 9.25 6.14
N ARG A 32 -10.47 9.00 6.08
CA ARG A 32 -11.05 8.06 5.11
C ARG A 32 -10.82 8.49 3.65
N ILE A 33 -11.05 9.77 3.35
CA ILE A 33 -10.84 10.30 1.99
C ILE A 33 -9.36 10.20 1.62
N ILE A 34 -8.44 10.58 2.50
CA ILE A 34 -7.00 10.55 2.24
C ILE A 34 -6.52 9.11 2.01
N ILE A 35 -6.92 8.15 2.84
CA ILE A 35 -6.58 6.74 2.65
C ILE A 35 -7.14 6.22 1.32
N ALA A 36 -8.39 6.54 1.00
CA ALA A 36 -8.96 6.13 -0.27
C ALA A 36 -8.19 6.70 -1.45
N LEU A 37 -7.85 8.00 -1.42
CA LEU A 37 -7.03 8.64 -2.44
C LEU A 37 -5.65 8.00 -2.54
N LEU A 38 -5.03 7.59 -1.43
CA LEU A 38 -3.76 6.88 -1.45
C LEU A 38 -3.86 5.58 -2.25
N PHE A 39 -4.90 4.78 -2.04
CA PHE A 39 -5.15 3.56 -2.83
C PHE A 39 -5.42 3.87 -4.30
N LEU A 40 -6.20 4.90 -4.61
CA LEU A 40 -6.53 5.29 -5.99
C LEU A 40 -5.30 5.82 -6.75
N ILE A 41 -4.49 6.65 -6.10
CA ILE A 41 -3.24 7.16 -6.67
C ILE A 41 -2.26 6.01 -6.87
N ALA A 42 -2.12 5.10 -5.90
CA ALA A 42 -1.27 3.93 -6.04
C ALA A 42 -1.71 3.03 -7.20
N ALA A 43 -3.01 2.86 -7.40
CA ALA A 43 -3.57 2.15 -8.55
C ALA A 43 -3.14 2.82 -9.88
N LEU A 44 -3.32 4.13 -10.01
CA LEU A 44 -2.93 4.87 -11.22
C LEU A 44 -1.42 4.79 -11.48
N VAL A 45 -0.60 4.93 -10.44
CA VAL A 45 0.86 4.81 -10.54
C VAL A 45 1.25 3.40 -10.96
N ASN A 46 0.63 2.37 -10.39
CA ASN A 46 0.90 0.98 -10.76
C ASN A 46 0.48 0.67 -12.21
N ALA A 47 -0.67 1.19 -12.68
CA ALA A 47 -1.06 1.07 -14.08
C ALA A 47 -0.02 1.70 -15.02
N TRP A 48 0.43 2.91 -14.70
CA TRP A 48 1.40 3.63 -15.51
C TRP A 48 2.77 2.92 -15.51
N GLN A 49 3.28 2.51 -14.36
CA GLN A 49 4.56 1.80 -14.26
C GLN A 49 4.52 0.44 -14.97
N ALA A 50 3.47 -0.35 -14.78
CA ALA A 50 3.32 -1.65 -15.45
C ALA A 50 3.31 -1.55 -16.98
N THR A 51 2.77 -0.43 -17.52
CA THR A 51 2.62 -0.22 -18.96
C THR A 51 3.87 0.38 -19.59
N PHE A 52 4.51 1.36 -18.93
CA PHE A 52 5.57 2.16 -19.55
C PHE A 52 6.96 1.90 -18.98
N LYS A 53 7.08 1.40 -17.75
CA LYS A 53 8.36 1.20 -17.05
C LYS A 53 8.31 0.00 -16.09
N PRO A 54 8.05 -1.23 -16.57
CA PRO A 54 7.94 -2.39 -15.68
C PRO A 54 9.24 -2.69 -14.93
N ASP A 55 10.41 -2.38 -15.49
CA ASP A 55 11.70 -2.72 -14.86
C ASP A 55 11.93 -2.05 -13.49
N VAL A 56 11.15 -1.02 -13.13
CA VAL A 56 11.23 -0.37 -11.81
C VAL A 56 10.93 -1.33 -10.65
N TYR A 57 10.23 -2.44 -10.89
CA TYR A 57 9.93 -3.42 -9.85
C TYR A 57 11.02 -4.47 -9.64
N ASN A 58 12.01 -4.58 -10.54
CA ASN A 58 13.09 -5.57 -10.42
C ASN A 58 13.90 -5.38 -9.13
N VAL A 59 13.94 -4.15 -8.61
CA VAL A 59 14.63 -3.85 -7.34
C VAL A 59 14.00 -4.54 -6.12
N TYR A 60 12.72 -4.91 -6.19
CA TYR A 60 11.98 -5.40 -5.02
C TYR A 60 12.44 -6.78 -4.53
N GLU A 61 12.96 -7.64 -5.40
CA GLU A 61 13.53 -8.94 -4.98
C GLU A 61 14.76 -8.75 -4.08
N LEU A 62 15.52 -7.67 -4.28
CA LEU A 62 16.79 -7.42 -3.58
C LEU A 62 16.62 -6.72 -2.22
N ILE A 63 15.42 -6.21 -1.94
CA ILE A 63 15.15 -5.35 -0.78
C ILE A 63 13.98 -5.83 0.08
N ALA A 64 13.35 -6.96 -0.27
CA ALA A 64 12.35 -7.60 0.57
C ALA A 64 12.97 -8.01 1.91
N ALA A 65 12.15 -8.03 2.97
CA ALA A 65 12.62 -8.36 4.32
C ALA A 65 12.56 -9.85 4.64
N LEU A 66 11.70 -10.60 3.93
CA LEU A 66 11.50 -12.03 4.14
C LEU A 66 11.92 -12.83 2.90
N PRO A 67 12.66 -13.95 3.05
CA PRO A 67 13.06 -14.80 1.92
C PRO A 67 11.90 -15.33 1.09
N VAL A 68 10.75 -15.59 1.74
CA VAL A 68 9.53 -16.01 1.03
C VAL A 68 9.04 -14.93 0.08
N TYR A 69 9.17 -13.64 0.45
CA TYR A 69 8.80 -12.53 -0.42
C TYR A 69 9.83 -12.31 -1.53
N GLU A 70 11.12 -12.49 -1.26
CA GLU A 70 12.16 -12.50 -2.29
C GLU A 70 11.82 -13.53 -3.38
N TYR A 71 11.51 -14.77 -2.98
CA TYR A 71 11.10 -15.85 -3.89
C TYR A 71 9.81 -15.50 -4.65
N LEU A 72 8.75 -15.06 -3.97
CA LEU A 72 7.49 -14.69 -4.64
C LEU A 72 7.68 -13.56 -5.65
N ILE A 73 8.59 -12.62 -5.38
CA ILE A 73 8.86 -11.53 -6.32
C ILE A 73 9.63 -12.08 -7.52
N ALA A 74 10.79 -12.72 -7.27
CA ALA A 74 11.67 -13.20 -8.33
C ALA A 74 11.00 -14.24 -9.23
N GLU A 75 10.36 -15.25 -8.63
CA GLU A 75 9.92 -16.47 -9.32
C GLU A 75 8.43 -16.46 -9.69
N VAL A 76 7.66 -15.47 -9.23
CA VAL A 76 6.23 -15.36 -9.57
C VAL A 76 5.93 -14.01 -10.19
N LEU A 77 6.20 -12.93 -9.46
CA LEU A 77 5.84 -11.58 -9.89
C LEU A 77 6.64 -11.16 -11.14
N LEU A 78 7.96 -11.28 -11.13
CA LEU A 78 8.82 -10.75 -12.20
C LEU A 78 8.66 -11.50 -13.53
N ILE A 79 8.28 -12.79 -13.50
CA ILE A 79 8.00 -13.59 -14.71
C ILE A 79 6.86 -12.97 -15.54
N HIS A 80 5.81 -12.47 -14.88
CA HIS A 80 4.65 -11.86 -15.52
C HIS A 80 4.29 -10.51 -14.88
N ILE A 81 5.31 -9.65 -14.76
CA ILE A 81 5.23 -8.39 -14.03
C ILE A 81 4.01 -7.53 -14.40
N THR A 82 3.79 -7.29 -15.69
CA THR A 82 2.69 -6.44 -16.15
C THR A 82 1.33 -7.01 -15.73
N LEU A 83 1.14 -8.33 -15.83
CA LEU A 83 -0.11 -8.99 -15.42
C LEU A 83 -0.34 -8.79 -13.92
N TYR A 84 0.64 -9.13 -13.09
CA TYR A 84 0.48 -9.07 -11.64
C TYR A 84 0.32 -7.65 -11.11
N ILE A 85 1.07 -6.67 -11.63
CA ILE A 85 0.92 -5.28 -11.22
C ILE A 85 -0.44 -4.70 -11.67
N ILE A 86 -0.95 -5.08 -12.84
CA ILE A 86 -2.31 -4.69 -13.27
C ILE A 86 -3.37 -5.31 -12.35
N LEU A 87 -3.22 -6.57 -11.93
CA LEU A 87 -4.13 -7.19 -10.96
C LEU A 87 -4.09 -6.47 -9.62
N LEU A 88 -2.90 -6.14 -9.10
CA LEU A 88 -2.76 -5.36 -7.86
C LEU A 88 -3.38 -3.97 -8.01
N MET A 89 -3.21 -3.32 -9.14
CA MET A 89 -3.84 -2.05 -9.47
C MET A 89 -5.37 -2.14 -9.41
N ILE A 90 -5.98 -3.17 -9.99
CA ILE A 90 -7.44 -3.38 -9.95
C ILE A 90 -7.90 -3.57 -8.50
N ILE A 91 -7.18 -4.37 -7.71
CA ILE A 91 -7.47 -4.57 -6.28
C ILE A 91 -7.42 -3.24 -5.53
N GLN A 92 -6.38 -2.44 -5.75
CA GLN A 92 -6.23 -1.12 -5.13
C GLN A 92 -7.35 -0.15 -5.54
N LEU A 93 -7.76 -0.17 -6.81
CA LEU A 93 -8.85 0.64 -7.32
C LEU A 93 -10.17 0.30 -6.61
N VAL A 94 -10.49 -1.00 -6.52
CA VAL A 94 -11.70 -1.49 -5.82
C VAL A 94 -11.67 -1.13 -4.34
N ILE A 95 -10.52 -1.29 -3.67
CA ILE A 95 -10.35 -0.89 -2.27
C ILE A 95 -10.57 0.63 -2.11
N GLY A 96 -9.89 1.45 -2.91
CA GLY A 96 -9.98 2.91 -2.84
C GLY A 96 -11.41 3.42 -3.03
N ILE A 97 -12.09 2.95 -4.09
CA ILE A 97 -13.50 3.28 -4.35
C ILE A 97 -14.38 2.80 -3.19
N GLY A 98 -14.21 1.57 -2.74
CA GLY A 98 -14.99 1.02 -1.63
C GLY A 98 -14.82 1.77 -0.31
N ILE A 99 -13.61 2.28 -0.02
CA ILE A 99 -13.35 3.12 1.16
C ILE A 99 -14.03 4.49 1.03
N LEU A 100 -14.07 5.11 -0.16
CA LEU A 100 -14.83 6.36 -0.38
C LEU A 100 -16.31 6.19 -0.04
N TYR A 101 -16.90 5.07 -0.48
CA TYR A 101 -18.29 4.69 -0.17
C TYR A 101 -18.47 4.07 1.23
N ASN A 102 -17.44 4.10 2.07
CA ASN A 102 -17.49 3.63 3.45
C ASN A 102 -17.94 2.17 3.60
N ARG A 103 -17.50 1.29 2.69
CA ARG A 103 -17.80 -0.15 2.74
C ARG A 103 -16.89 -0.87 3.73
N LYS A 104 -17.47 -1.63 4.68
CA LYS A 104 -16.72 -2.47 5.64
C LYS A 104 -15.72 -3.39 4.94
N THR A 105 -16.16 -4.07 3.90
CA THR A 105 -15.35 -5.05 3.16
C THR A 105 -14.11 -4.40 2.52
N ALA A 106 -14.24 -3.17 2.01
CA ALA A 106 -13.12 -2.43 1.45
C ALA A 106 -12.10 -2.00 2.51
N LEU A 107 -12.55 -1.62 3.72
CA LEU A 107 -11.66 -1.32 4.84
C LEU A 107 -10.89 -2.58 5.28
N VAL A 108 -11.56 -3.74 5.37
CA VAL A 108 -10.91 -5.02 5.69
C VAL A 108 -9.90 -5.40 4.60
N ALA A 109 -10.29 -5.32 3.33
CA ALA A 109 -9.40 -5.59 2.21
C ALA A 109 -8.19 -4.64 2.21
N GLY A 110 -8.38 -3.36 2.52
CA GLY A 110 -7.30 -2.39 2.65
C GLY A 110 -6.32 -2.72 3.78
N ILE A 111 -6.81 -3.21 4.92
CA ILE A 111 -5.95 -3.69 6.02
C ILE A 111 -5.11 -4.88 5.55
N VAL A 112 -5.75 -5.90 4.97
CA VAL A 112 -5.06 -7.09 4.46
C VAL A 112 -4.02 -6.72 3.41
N TYR A 113 -4.37 -5.84 2.47
CA TYR A 113 -3.47 -5.38 1.42
C TYR A 113 -2.21 -4.69 1.99
N LEU A 114 -2.40 -3.75 2.93
CA LEU A 114 -1.28 -3.03 3.55
C LEU A 114 -0.38 -3.96 4.38
N LEU A 115 -0.97 -4.89 5.12
CA LEU A 115 -0.20 -5.88 5.89
C LEU A 115 0.54 -6.87 4.99
N ALA A 116 -0.04 -7.28 3.86
CA ALA A 116 0.63 -8.11 2.88
C ALA A 116 1.82 -7.42 2.22
N LEU A 117 1.84 -6.08 2.14
CA LEU A 117 3.00 -5.34 1.66
C LEU A 117 4.10 -5.19 2.71
N ALA A 118 3.80 -5.26 4.01
CA ALA A 118 4.78 -5.00 5.08
C ALA A 118 6.07 -5.85 4.99
N PRO A 119 6.02 -7.14 4.60
CA PRO A 119 7.22 -7.97 4.41
C PRO A 119 8.13 -7.56 3.25
N LEU A 120 7.73 -6.62 2.39
CA LEU A 120 8.62 -6.01 1.39
C LEU A 120 9.69 -5.12 2.03
N GLY A 121 9.61 -4.84 3.33
CA GLY A 121 10.66 -4.14 4.07
C GLY A 121 10.92 -2.75 3.52
N ALA A 122 12.15 -2.51 3.07
CA ALA A 122 12.52 -1.23 2.49
C ALA A 122 11.73 -0.93 1.19
N GLY A 123 11.31 -1.96 0.45
CA GLY A 123 10.49 -1.81 -0.75
C GLY A 123 9.11 -1.19 -0.49
N SER A 124 8.52 -1.45 0.69
CA SER A 124 7.27 -0.82 1.12
C SER A 124 7.49 0.38 2.05
N SER A 125 8.73 0.86 2.18
CA SER A 125 9.12 1.85 3.19
C SER A 125 8.64 1.49 4.61
N PHE A 126 8.74 0.21 4.98
CA PHE A 126 8.34 -0.28 6.31
C PHE A 126 8.91 0.62 7.43
N PRO A 127 8.13 1.00 8.47
CA PRO A 127 6.80 0.51 8.86
C PRO A 127 5.59 1.26 8.26
N CYS A 128 5.76 2.09 7.23
CA CYS A 128 4.70 2.92 6.63
C CYS A 128 3.37 2.16 6.42
N THR A 129 3.42 0.98 5.79
CA THR A 129 2.21 0.20 5.50
C THR A 129 1.48 -0.28 6.75
N VAL A 130 2.21 -0.63 7.82
CA VAL A 130 1.63 -1.04 9.11
C VAL A 130 0.93 0.14 9.79
N ILE A 131 1.57 1.33 9.77
CA ILE A 131 0.99 2.56 10.32
C ILE A 131 -0.32 2.91 9.60
N LEU A 132 -0.32 2.82 8.26
CA LEU A 132 -1.52 3.01 7.46
C LEU A 132 -2.59 1.95 7.77
N ALA A 133 -2.21 0.69 7.97
CA ALA A 133 -3.16 -0.37 8.34
C ALA A 133 -3.85 -0.06 9.68
N ILE A 134 -3.11 0.46 10.67
CA ILE A 134 -3.67 0.93 11.95
C ILE A 134 -4.67 2.07 11.71
N ALA A 135 -4.35 3.02 10.82
CA ALA A 135 -5.27 4.09 10.47
C ALA A 135 -6.59 3.55 9.89
N VAL A 136 -6.52 2.54 9.00
CA VAL A 136 -7.72 1.88 8.45
C VAL A 136 -8.52 1.15 9.54
N ILE A 137 -7.86 0.45 10.47
CA ILE A 137 -8.51 -0.23 11.61
C ILE A 137 -9.30 0.77 12.47
N LEU A 138 -8.74 1.96 12.74
CA LEU A 138 -9.43 3.01 13.49
C LEU A 138 -10.68 3.51 12.76
N LEU A 139 -10.61 3.69 11.44
CA LEU A 139 -11.76 4.07 10.63
C LEU A 139 -12.85 2.98 10.65
N LEU A 140 -12.46 1.71 10.56
CA LEU A 140 -13.36 0.56 10.62
C LEU A 140 -14.13 0.52 11.95
N LYS A 141 -13.42 0.66 13.08
CA LYS A 141 -14.02 0.62 14.43
C LYS A 141 -14.95 1.79 14.71
N ARG A 142 -14.70 2.96 14.14
CA ARG A 142 -15.53 4.17 14.37
C ARG A 142 -16.69 4.31 13.38
N GLY A 143 -16.78 3.48 12.35
CA GLY A 143 -17.82 3.51 11.31
C GLY A 143 -19.20 3.11 11.81
N LYS A 144 -20.23 3.99 11.73
CA LYS A 144 -21.57 3.52 11.40
C LYS A 144 -21.53 3.14 9.93
N GLN A 145 -21.73 1.87 9.66
CA GLN A 145 -21.49 1.28 8.36
C GLN A 145 -22.86 1.16 7.70
N ILE A 146 -22.98 1.72 6.50
CA ILE A 146 -24.24 1.80 5.73
C ILE A 146 -24.33 0.53 4.86
#